data_AF-A0AAD6VHE6-F1
#
_entry.id   AF-A0AAD6VHE6-F1
#
_cell.length_a   1.000
_cell.length_b   1.000
_cell.length_c   1.000
_cell.angle_alpha   90.00
_cell.angle_beta   90.00
_cell.angle_gamma   90.00
#
_symmetry.space_group_name_H-M   'P 1'
#
loop_
_entity.id
_entity.type
_entity.pdbx_description
1 polymer ?
#
loop_
_entity_poly.entity_id
_entity_poly.type
_entity_poly.pdbx_seq_one_letter_code
_entity_poly.pdbx_strand_id
1 'polypeptide(L)'
;EPSRSSSPSETYQGCAYLQAIQSQLENFPTTGGEYIESIFTHRQIFFAFPGGHRCCARAYSDLACSLQRRDWRADREADMEAVNAFHYEAQFIASMML
;
A
#
# COMPACT_ATOMS: atom_id res chain seq x y z
N GLU A 1 0.04 -25.92 -26.66
CA GLU A 1 -0.80 -25.16 -25.72
C GLU A 1 -0.27 -25.36 -24.28
N PRO A 2 0.51 -24.44 -23.69
CA PRO A 2 0.80 -24.52 -22.27
C PRO A 2 -0.29 -23.77 -21.47
N SER A 3 -0.79 -24.49 -20.47
CA SER A 3 -1.87 -24.11 -19.56
C SER A 3 -1.63 -22.77 -18.88
N ARG A 4 -2.60 -21.84 -18.97
CA ARG A 4 -2.67 -20.65 -18.14
C ARG A 4 -2.76 -21.09 -16.67
N SER A 5 -1.67 -20.90 -15.94
CA SER A 5 -1.68 -20.91 -14.47
C SER A 5 -2.47 -19.68 -14.02
N SER A 6 -3.75 -19.85 -13.73
CA SER A 6 -4.56 -18.84 -13.05
C SER A 6 -4.08 -18.76 -11.61
N SER A 7 -3.11 -17.88 -11.32
CA SER A 7 -2.93 -17.41 -9.94
C SER A 7 -4.26 -16.83 -9.47
N PRO A 8 -4.66 -17.04 -8.20
CA PRO A 8 -5.84 -16.37 -7.67
C PRO A 8 -5.62 -14.87 -7.89
N SER A 9 -6.55 -14.22 -8.56
CA SER A 9 -6.54 -12.78 -8.72
C SER A 9 -6.60 -12.18 -7.32
N GLU A 10 -5.46 -11.81 -6.74
CA GLU A 10 -5.40 -11.13 -5.45
C GLU A 10 -6.27 -9.87 -5.56
N THR A 11 -7.40 -9.89 -4.87
CA THR A 11 -8.33 -8.75 -4.87
C THR A 11 -7.79 -7.70 -3.90
N TYR A 12 -6.89 -6.85 -4.39
CA TYR A 12 -6.36 -5.73 -3.64
C TYR A 12 -7.46 -4.74 -3.24
N GLN A 13 -7.34 -4.18 -2.04
CA GLN A 13 -8.31 -3.23 -1.49
C GLN A 13 -7.88 -1.78 -1.77
N GLY A 14 -8.79 -0.84 -1.54
CA GLY A 14 -8.51 0.60 -1.66
C GLY A 14 -8.71 1.14 -3.07
N CYS A 15 -8.27 2.39 -3.29
CA CYS A 15 -8.34 3.04 -4.59
C CYS A 15 -7.37 2.42 -5.59
N ALA A 16 -7.56 2.69 -6.89
CA ALA A 16 -6.74 2.14 -7.97
C ALA A 16 -5.23 2.40 -7.76
N TYR A 17 -4.88 3.54 -7.17
CA TYR A 17 -3.49 3.86 -6.84
C TYR A 17 -2.89 2.89 -5.82
N LEU A 18 -3.57 2.65 -4.69
CA LEU A 18 -3.08 1.71 -3.67
C LEU A 18 -3.11 0.26 -4.16
N GLN A 19 -4.04 -0.11 -5.04
CA GLN A 19 -4.05 -1.42 -5.68
C GLN A 19 -2.81 -1.61 -6.57
N ALA A 20 -2.39 -0.56 -7.29
CA ALA A 20 -1.16 -0.61 -8.09
C ALA A 20 0.08 -0.79 -7.20
N ILE A 21 0.16 -0.09 -6.06
CA ILE A 21 1.25 -0.27 -5.09
C ILE A 21 1.27 -1.71 -4.55
N GLN A 22 0.11 -2.25 -4.14
CA GLN A 22 0.01 -3.63 -3.65
C GLN A 22 0.51 -4.65 -4.69
N SER A 23 0.16 -4.48 -5.97
CA SER A 23 0.59 -5.37 -7.04
C SER A 23 2.10 -5.38 -7.30
N GLN A 24 2.80 -4.34 -6.85
CA GLN A 24 4.24 -4.16 -7.05
C GLN A 24 5.03 -4.31 -5.75
N LEU A 25 4.37 -4.66 -4.64
CA LEU A 25 4.96 -4.61 -3.31
C LEU A 25 6.20 -5.50 -3.16
N GLU A 26 6.24 -6.62 -3.86
CA GLU A 26 7.42 -7.50 -3.85
C GLU A 26 8.66 -6.80 -4.42
N ASN A 27 8.53 -5.86 -5.35
CA ASN A 27 9.66 -5.13 -5.92
C ASN A 27 9.74 -3.68 -5.42
N PHE A 28 8.98 -3.33 -4.38
CA PHE A 28 8.88 -1.97 -3.89
C PHE A 28 10.07 -1.62 -2.98
N PRO A 29 11.01 -0.75 -3.39
CA PRO A 29 12.10 -0.29 -2.52
C PRO A 29 11.54 0.58 -1.40
N THR A 30 12.20 0.58 -0.24
CA THR A 30 11.85 1.46 0.88
C THR A 30 13.00 2.36 1.31
N THR A 31 14.25 1.98 1.04
CA THR A 31 15.44 2.75 1.41
C THR A 31 15.47 4.15 0.77
N GLY A 32 14.91 4.32 -0.43
CA GLY A 32 14.89 5.61 -1.14
C GLY A 32 13.76 6.55 -0.72
N GLY A 33 12.87 6.13 0.19
CA GLY A 33 11.71 6.91 0.62
C GLY A 33 10.51 6.81 -0.32
N GLU A 34 10.46 5.83 -1.21
CA GLU A 34 9.37 5.64 -2.19
C GLU A 34 8.00 5.44 -1.52
N TYR A 35 7.98 4.90 -0.30
CA TYR A 35 6.76 4.81 0.52
C TYR A 35 6.23 6.20 0.90
N ILE A 36 7.10 7.20 1.12
CA ILE A 36 6.71 8.58 1.45
C ILE A 36 6.08 9.26 0.24
N GLU A 37 6.71 9.12 -0.94
CA GLU A 37 6.12 9.62 -2.19
C GLU A 37 4.76 8.99 -2.46
N SER A 38 4.63 7.69 -2.15
CA SER A 38 3.36 6.98 -2.30
C SER A 38 2.28 7.51 -1.35
N ILE A 39 2.64 7.80 -0.10
CA ILE A 39 1.74 8.42 0.87
C ILE A 39 1.29 9.81 0.41
N PHE A 40 2.23 10.66 -0.02
CA PHE A 40 1.89 12.02 -0.48
C PHE A 40 1.01 12.00 -1.74
N THR A 41 1.32 11.13 -2.70
CA THR A 41 0.52 10.95 -3.91
C THR A 41 -0.90 10.48 -3.55
N HIS A 42 -1.02 9.46 -2.69
CA HIS A 42 -2.33 9.02 -2.22
C HIS A 42 -3.10 10.14 -1.51
N ARG A 43 -2.46 10.93 -0.63
CA ARG A 43 -3.10 12.04 0.08
C ARG A 43 -3.62 13.10 -0.89
N GLN A 44 -2.87 13.44 -1.94
CA GLN A 44 -3.35 14.38 -2.97
C GLN A 44 -4.62 13.87 -3.66
N ILE A 45 -4.64 12.58 -4.06
CA ILE A 45 -5.81 11.96 -4.69
C ILE A 45 -6.99 11.93 -3.70
N PHE A 46 -6.72 11.56 -2.44
CA PHE A 46 -7.71 11.50 -1.37
C PHE A 46 -8.39 12.86 -1.16
N PHE A 47 -7.62 13.95 -1.04
CA PHE A 47 -8.19 15.28 -0.84
C PHE A 47 -8.95 15.81 -2.07
N ALA A 48 -8.60 15.35 -3.28
CA ALA A 48 -9.33 15.70 -4.49
C ALA A 48 -10.72 15.03 -4.56
N PHE A 49 -10.86 13.78 -4.07
CA PHE A 49 -12.14 13.07 -4.04
C PHE A 49 -12.26 12.08 -2.87
N PRO A 50 -12.55 12.55 -1.64
CA PRO A 50 -12.56 11.69 -0.45
C PRO A 50 -13.53 10.51 -0.56
N GLY A 51 -14.68 10.69 -1.21
CA GLY A 51 -15.72 9.67 -1.34
C GLY A 51 -15.27 8.38 -2.05
N GLY A 52 -14.21 8.45 -2.86
CA GLY A 52 -13.62 7.29 -3.56
C GLY A 52 -12.71 6.40 -2.71
N HIS A 53 -12.48 6.73 -1.43
CA HIS A 53 -11.40 6.14 -0.64
C HIS A 53 -11.87 5.28 0.56
N ARG A 54 -13.12 4.82 0.57
CA ARG A 54 -13.71 4.05 1.69
C ARG A 54 -12.90 2.81 2.11
N CYS A 55 -12.24 2.15 1.17
CA CYS A 55 -11.43 0.95 1.44
C CYS A 55 -9.94 1.23 1.64
N CYS A 56 -9.50 2.49 1.58
CA CYS A 56 -8.06 2.82 1.61
C CYS A 56 -7.43 2.59 3.00
N ALA A 57 -8.20 2.74 4.09
CA ALA A 57 -7.72 2.39 5.42
C ALA A 57 -7.32 0.91 5.53
N ARG A 58 -8.11 0.01 4.92
CA ARG A 58 -7.80 -1.42 4.85
C ARG A 58 -6.60 -1.68 3.95
N ALA A 59 -6.55 -1.04 2.78
CA ALA A 59 -5.43 -1.19 1.85
C ALA A 59 -4.08 -0.81 2.48
N TYR A 60 -4.01 0.28 3.26
CA TYR A 60 -2.81 0.65 3.98
C TYR A 60 -2.43 -0.35 5.09
N SER A 61 -3.42 -0.89 5.80
CA SER A 61 -3.18 -1.96 6.76
C SER A 61 -2.61 -3.21 6.09
N ASP A 62 -3.15 -3.58 4.93
CA ASP A 62 -2.70 -4.74 4.15
C ASP A 62 -1.26 -4.53 3.62
N LEU A 63 -0.92 -3.32 3.17
CA LEU A 63 0.44 -2.92 2.79
C LEU A 63 1.41 -3.04 3.97
N ALA A 64 1.05 -2.52 5.14
CA ALA A 64 1.87 -2.60 6.35
C ALA A 64 2.11 -4.06 6.77
N CYS A 65 1.05 -4.89 6.83
CA CYS A 65 1.19 -6.31 7.16
C CYS A 65 2.04 -7.08 6.14
N SER A 66 2.05 -6.66 4.88
CA SER A 66 2.83 -7.31 3.84
C SER A 66 4.31 -6.91 3.89
N LEU A 67 4.61 -5.63 4.13
CA LEU A 67 5.99 -5.18 4.38
C LEU A 67 6.58 -5.80 5.65
N GLN A 68 5.79 -5.93 6.72
CA GLN A 68 6.25 -6.52 7.98
C GLN A 68 6.69 -7.99 7.84
N ARG A 69 6.11 -8.72 6.89
CA ARG A 69 6.40 -10.15 6.64
C ARG A 69 7.44 -10.35 5.54
N ARG A 70 7.95 -9.27 4.95
CA ARG A 70 8.79 -9.33 3.77
C ARG A 70 10.21 -9.74 4.14
N ASP A 71 10.82 -10.59 3.31
CA ASP A 71 12.21 -11.00 3.49
C ASP A 71 13.18 -9.82 3.32
N TRP A 72 14.28 -9.89 4.08
CA TRP A 72 15.34 -8.89 4.02
C TRP A 72 15.98 -8.78 2.63
N ARG A 73 16.22 -7.55 2.19
CA ARG A 73 16.99 -7.19 0.99
C ARG A 73 17.59 -5.79 1.21
N ALA A 74 18.71 -5.50 0.56
CA ALA A 74 19.47 -4.24 0.78
C ALA A 74 18.69 -2.95 0.41
N ASP A 75 17.72 -3.01 -0.49
CA ASP A 75 16.83 -1.89 -0.87
C ASP A 75 15.56 -1.80 0.00
N ARG A 76 15.50 -2.58 1.09
CA ARG A 76 14.35 -2.70 2.00
C ARG A 76 14.67 -2.33 3.45
N GLU A 77 15.73 -1.55 3.68
CA GLU A 77 16.21 -1.23 5.03
C GLU A 77 15.18 -0.42 5.84
N ALA A 78 14.31 0.32 5.16
CA ALA A 78 13.28 1.15 5.79
C ALA A 78 11.90 0.47 5.85
N ASP A 79 11.79 -0.86 5.70
CA ASP A 79 10.49 -1.56 5.73
C ASP A 79 9.73 -1.29 7.03
N MET A 80 10.41 -1.28 8.18
CA MET A 80 9.75 -0.99 9.47
C MET A 80 9.29 0.46 9.59
N GLU A 81 9.98 1.41 8.97
CA GLU A 81 9.56 2.81 8.93
C GLU A 81 8.33 2.98 8.03
N ALA A 82 8.33 2.31 6.87
CA ALA A 82 7.20 2.26 5.96
C ALA A 82 5.96 1.59 6.60
N VAL A 83 6.14 0.51 7.35
CA VAL A 83 5.07 -0.15 8.13
C VAL A 83 4.39 0.84 9.07
N ASN A 84 5.17 1.58 9.86
CA ASN A 84 4.64 2.57 10.79
C ASN A 84 3.91 3.71 10.06
N ALA A 85 4.48 4.20 8.96
CA ALA A 85 3.88 5.26 8.16
C ALA A 85 2.55 4.81 7.53
N PHE A 86 2.48 3.59 7.01
CA PHE A 86 1.24 3.03 6.45
C PHE A 86 0.17 2.78 7.52
N HIS A 87 0.54 2.32 8.72
CA HIS A 87 -0.41 2.23 9.83
C HIS A 87 -0.96 3.60 10.23
N TYR A 88 -0.13 4.64 10.24
CA TYR A 88 -0.58 6.01 10.50
C TYR A 88 -1.58 6.48 9.44
N GLU A 89 -1.32 6.25 8.15
CA GLU A 89 -2.27 6.58 7.08
C GLU A 89 -3.58 5.81 7.21
N ALA A 90 -3.53 4.53 7.58
CA ALA A 90 -4.74 3.74 7.81
C ALA A 90 -5.64 4.37 8.89
N GLN A 91 -5.04 4.78 10.02
CA GLN A 91 -5.75 5.44 11.11
C GLN A 91 -6.28 6.82 10.69
N PHE A 92 -5.47 7.61 9.99
CA PHE A 92 -5.87 8.91 9.47
C PHE A 92 -7.11 8.79 8.57
N ILE A 93 -7.10 7.90 7.59
CA ILE A 93 -8.23 7.70 6.67
C ILE A 93 -9.45 7.20 7.43
N ALA A 94 -9.28 6.25 8.35
CA ALA A 94 -10.39 5.76 9.16
C ALA A 94 -11.04 6.89 9.97
N SER A 95 -10.25 7.80 10.55
CA SER A 95 -10.76 8.93 11.32
C SER A 95 -11.52 9.96 10.48
N MET A 96 -11.17 10.11 9.19
CA MET A 96 -11.83 11.03 8.26
C MET A 96 -13.13 10.48 7.65
N MET A 97 -13.42 9.19 7.90
CA MET A 97 -14.56 8.46 7.35
C MET A 97 -15.62 8.11 8.41
N LEU A 98 -15.40 8.52 9.66
CA LEU A 98 -16.39 8.47 10.76
C LEU A 98 -17.34 9.67 10.66
#